data_AF-A0A954UQC1-F1
#
_entry.id   AF-A0A954UQC1-F1
#
_cell.length_a   1.000
_cell.length_b   1.000
_cell.length_c   1.000
_cell.angle_alpha   90.00
_cell.angle_beta   90.00
_cell.angle_gamma   90.00
#
_symmetry.space_group_name_H-M   'P 1'
#
loop_
_entity.id
_entity.type
_entity.pdbx_description
1 polymer ?
#
loop_
_entity_poly.entity_id
_entity_poly.type
_entity_poly.pdbx_seq_one_letter_code
_entity_poly.pdbx_strand_id
1 'polypeptide(L)' 'MTTFACRRCAGALTGYIAAFMLLTTPATSAIAEDWRGFRGPAGDGVAVEKSAPLKWSAEDNIVWKAKL' A
#
# COMPACT_ATOMS: atom_id res chain seq x y z
N MET A 1 13.83 -51.19 -1.26
CA MET A 1 14.56 -50.09 -0.58
C MET A 1 14.83 -49.02 -1.62
N THR A 2 14.52 -47.73 -1.55
CA THR A 2 13.68 -46.86 -0.71
C THR A 2 13.99 -45.46 -1.24
N THR A 3 13.02 -44.69 -1.75
CA THR A 3 13.14 -43.22 -1.87
C THR A 3 11.75 -42.56 -1.80
N PHE A 4 11.09 -42.68 -0.65
CA PHE A 4 10.03 -41.73 -0.26
C PHE A 4 10.68 -40.57 0.49
N ALA A 5 11.51 -39.79 -0.21
CA ALA A 5 12.02 -38.54 0.34
C ALA A 5 10.85 -37.56 0.50
N CYS A 6 10.79 -36.97 1.69
CA CYS A 6 9.68 -36.24 2.28
C CYS A 6 9.08 -35.12 1.40
N ARG A 7 8.05 -35.43 0.60
CA ARG A 7 7.25 -34.43 -0.14
C ARG A 7 6.57 -33.41 0.80
N ARG A 8 6.29 -33.81 2.05
CA ARG A 8 5.69 -32.96 3.11
C ARG A 8 6.66 -31.91 3.67
N CYS A 9 7.96 -32.18 3.69
CA CYS A 9 8.96 -31.28 4.26
C CYS A 9 9.21 -30.09 3.33
N ALA A 10 9.20 -30.30 2.02
CA ALA A 10 9.34 -29.24 1.02
C ALA A 10 8.13 -28.29 1.02
N GLY A 11 6.90 -28.80 1.14
CA GLY A 11 5.68 -27.98 1.15
C GLY A 11 5.57 -27.08 2.39
N ALA A 12 5.98 -27.57 3.56
CA ALA A 12 6.01 -26.77 4.79
C ALA A 12 7.04 -25.64 4.70
N LEU A 13 8.25 -25.93 4.19
CA LEU A 13 9.31 -24.93 4.02
C LEU A 13 8.90 -23.82 3.04
N THR A 14 8.30 -24.17 1.91
CA THR A 14 7.78 -23.18 0.95
C THR A 14 6.68 -22.30 1.57
N GLY A 15 5.81 -22.88 2.40
CA GLY A 15 4.78 -22.14 3.14
C GLY A 15 5.37 -21.15 4.14
N TYR A 16 6.40 -21.54 4.89
CA TYR A 16 7.08 -20.64 5.83
C TYR A 16 7.82 -19.50 5.13
N ILE A 17 8.47 -19.77 3.99
CA ILE A 17 9.14 -18.73 3.19
C ILE A 17 8.13 -17.73 2.64
N ALA A 18 7.00 -18.20 2.10
CA ALA A 18 5.93 -17.33 1.59
C ALA A 18 5.31 -16.48 2.70
N ALA A 19 5.06 -17.07 3.88
CA ALA A 19 4.56 -16.33 5.04
C ALA A 19 5.58 -15.28 5.50
N PHE A 20 6.86 -15.63 5.59
CA PHE A 20 7.92 -14.69 5.99
C PHE A 20 8.08 -13.54 4.99
N MET A 21 8.01 -13.80 3.67
CA MET A 21 8.01 -12.75 2.65
C MET A 21 6.81 -11.81 2.80
N LEU A 22 5.61 -12.35 3.06
CA LEU A 22 4.42 -11.53 3.25
C LEU A 22 4.52 -10.65 4.52
N LEU A 23 5.08 -11.19 5.61
CA LEU A 23 5.26 -10.45 6.87
C LEU A 23 6.33 -9.36 6.79
N THR A 24 7.32 -9.50 5.91
CA THR A 24 8.44 -8.56 5.79
C THR A 24 8.22 -7.48 4.72
N THR A 25 7.09 -7.51 4.01
CA THR A 25 6.81 -6.50 2.98
C THR A 25 6.52 -5.16 3.66
N PRO A 26 7.35 -4.11 3.46
CA PRO A 26 7.10 -2.81 4.07
C PRO A 26 5.81 -2.24 3.49
N ALA A 27 4.90 -1.82 4.37
CA ALA A 27 3.72 -1.06 3.94
C ALA A 27 4.23 0.25 3.34
N THR A 28 4.11 0.40 2.02
CA THR A 28 4.37 1.67 1.34
C THR A 28 3.27 2.64 1.73
N SER A 29 3.51 3.44 2.76
CA SER A 29 2.71 4.63 3.02
C SER A 29 2.81 5.53 1.80
N ALA A 30 1.68 6.07 1.33
CA ALA A 30 1.72 7.13 0.33
C ALA A 30 2.59 8.28 0.88
N ILE A 31 3.55 8.75 0.09
CA ILE A 31 4.30 9.98 0.39
C ILE A 31 3.34 11.15 0.13
N ALA A 32 2.50 11.46 1.11
CA ALA A 32 1.62 12.61 1.10
C ALA A 32 1.99 13.51 2.28
N GLU A 33 1.77 14.81 2.12
CA GLU A 33 1.99 15.78 3.20
C GLU A 33 0.95 15.59 4.31
N ASP A 34 1.37 15.66 5.57
CA ASP A 34 0.48 15.55 6.73
C ASP A 34 -0.16 16.90 7.09
N TRP A 35 -1.40 17.12 6.63
CA TRP A 35 -2.15 18.36 6.82
C TRP A 35 -2.93 18.37 8.13
N ARG A 36 -2.23 18.49 9.26
CA ARG A 36 -2.84 18.54 10.60
C ARG A 36 -3.65 19.83 10.89
N GLY A 37 -3.54 20.84 10.04
CA GLY A 37 -4.25 22.13 10.15
C GLY A 37 -4.66 22.68 8.79
N PHE A 38 -5.48 23.76 8.80
CA PHE A 38 -6.15 24.28 7.60
C PHE A 38 -5.22 24.79 6.47
N ARG A 39 -3.95 25.06 6.73
CA ARG A 39 -3.00 25.65 5.76
C ARG A 39 -1.81 24.74 5.45
N GLY A 40 -1.98 23.44 5.65
CA GLY A 40 -0.92 22.45 5.41
C GLY A 40 0.24 22.55 6.40
N PRO A 41 1.31 21.75 6.20
CA PRO A 41 2.43 21.65 7.13
C PRO A 41 3.21 22.95 7.29
N ALA A 42 3.33 23.73 6.21
CA ALA A 42 4.04 25.01 6.19
C ALA A 42 3.20 26.21 6.67
N GLY A 43 1.87 26.04 6.77
CA GLY A 43 0.97 27.10 7.25
C GLY A 43 0.67 28.20 6.23
N ASP A 44 1.10 28.07 4.98
CA ASP A 44 0.88 29.03 3.88
C ASP A 44 -0.32 28.67 2.99
N GLY A 45 -0.81 27.43 3.06
CA GLY A 45 -1.93 26.93 2.26
C GLY A 45 -1.52 26.51 0.84
N VAL A 46 -0.24 26.22 0.60
CA VAL A 46 0.26 25.76 -0.70
C VAL A 46 0.57 24.26 -0.63
N ALA A 47 0.04 23.48 -1.58
CA ALA A 47 0.43 22.08 -1.74
C ALA A 47 1.72 21.98 -2.57
N VAL A 48 2.65 21.11 -2.17
CA VAL A 48 3.91 20.90 -2.91
C VAL A 48 3.70 20.02 -4.15
N GLU A 49 2.67 19.17 -4.13
CA GLU A 49 2.30 18.27 -5.21
C GLU A 49 1.91 19.04 -6.49
N LYS A 50 2.51 18.67 -7.63
CA LYS A 50 2.32 19.37 -8.90
C LYS A 50 1.50 18.57 -9.91
N SER A 51 1.30 17.28 -9.68
CA SER A 51 0.71 16.35 -10.65
C SER A 51 -0.78 16.05 -10.43
N ALA A 52 -1.49 16.92 -9.70
CA ALA A 52 -2.91 16.74 -9.43
C ALA A 52 -3.76 16.69 -10.72
N PRO A 53 -4.78 15.82 -10.81
CA PRO A 53 -5.67 15.76 -11.96
C PRO A 53 -6.39 17.10 -12.20
N LEU A 54 -6.45 17.52 -13.46
CA LEU A 54 -7.12 18.76 -13.87
C LEU A 54 -8.59 18.57 -14.27
N LYS A 55 -9.05 17.33 -14.38
CA LYS A 55 -10.42 16.96 -14.77
C LYS A 55 -10.99 15.95 -13.79
N TRP A 56 -12.25 16.13 -13.41
CA TRP A 56 -12.92 15.30 -12.43
C TRP A 56 -14.35 15.00 -12.92
N SER A 57 -14.78 13.75 -12.75
CA SER A 57 -16.16 13.31 -13.02
C SER A 57 -16.61 12.36 -11.91
N ALA A 58 -17.85 11.87 -11.96
CA ALA A 58 -18.31 10.89 -10.97
C ALA A 58 -17.59 9.53 -11.13
N GLU A 59 -17.02 9.28 -12.31
CA GLU A 59 -16.35 8.05 -12.70
C GLU A 59 -14.82 8.19 -12.75
N ASP A 60 -14.30 9.39 -13.02
CA ASP A 60 -12.86 9.64 -13.23
C ASP A 60 -12.22 10.40 -12.07
N ASN A 61 -11.00 10.00 -11.74
CA ASN A 61 -10.11 10.64 -10.76
C ASN A 61 -10.63 10.67 -9.30
N ILE A 62 -11.79 10.09 -9.00
CA ILE A 62 -12.30 9.93 -7.62
C ILE A 62 -11.91 8.53 -7.10
N VAL A 63 -11.13 8.50 -6.02
CA VAL A 63 -10.73 7.24 -5.36
C VAL A 63 -11.82 6.73 -4.40
N TRP A 64 -12.49 7.63 -3.68
CA TRP A 64 -13.50 7.27 -2.69
C TRP A 64 -14.46 8.44 -2.41
N LYS A 65 -15.63 8.13 -1.83
CA LYS A 65 -16.62 9.11 -1.35
C LYS A 65 -17.34 8.56 -0.11
N ALA A 66 -17.62 9.44 0.85
CA ALA A 66 -18.45 9.10 2.01
C ALA A 66 -19.92 9.39 1.73
N LYS A 67 -20.83 8.65 2.36
CA LYS A 67 -22.26 9.00 2.40
C LYS A 67 -22.45 10.13 3.41
N LEU A 68 -23.35 11.05 3.09
CA LEU A 68 -23.82 12.11 3.99
C LEU A 68 -25.01 11.63 4.82
#